data_AF-A0A452UPD6-F1
#
_entry.id   AF-A0A452UPD6-F1
#
_cell.length_a   1.000
_cell.length_b   1.000
_cell.length_c   1.000
_cell.angle_alpha   90.00
_cell.angle_beta   90.00
_cell.angle_gamma   90.00
#
_symmetry.space_group_name_H-M   'P 1'
#
loop_
_entity.id
_entity.type
_entity.pdbx_description
1 polymer ?
#
loop_
_entity_poly.entity_id
_entity_poly.type
_entity_poly.pdbx_seq_one_letter_code
_entity_poly.pdbx_strand_id
1 'polypeptide(L)'
;METPKISFIYLAKSTKSTVLTLTSVCAVTLLLVCSGAFFPYSSHPASPKPKRVFLQHVTRTFHDLDGSVTKRDSGIWINGFDYTGMSHITPHVPEINDSIRAHCEEDAPLCGFPWYLPVHFLIRKNWYLPAPEVSPGDPAHFRLVSKEQTPWDSVKLTFEATGPSHMSFYVRTHKGSTLSQWSLGNGTPVTSKGGDYFVFYSHGLQASAWRFWIEVQVGLYLAKTEGMVTVAIAAHYLSGEDKKSSQLDALRAKFPDWTFPSAWVCTYNLFVF
;
A
#
# COMPACT_ATOMS: atom_id res chain seq x y z
N MET A 1 22.54 -38.62 -16.63
CA MET A 1 21.89 -38.94 -15.35
C MET A 1 20.40 -38.73 -15.54
N GLU A 2 19.71 -39.73 -16.08
CA GLU A 2 18.27 -39.68 -16.37
C GLU A 2 17.54 -40.43 -15.26
N THR A 3 16.62 -39.75 -14.58
CA THR A 3 15.74 -40.38 -13.59
C THR A 3 14.70 -41.23 -14.33
N PRO A 4 14.49 -42.51 -13.95
CA PRO A 4 13.46 -43.32 -14.57
C PRO A 4 12.09 -42.81 -14.11
N LYS A 5 11.31 -42.26 -15.04
CA LYS A 5 9.86 -42.07 -14.87
C LYS A 5 9.22 -43.45 -14.74
N ILE A 6 9.11 -43.97 -13.52
CA ILE A 6 8.27 -45.12 -13.22
C ILE A 6 6.85 -44.73 -13.62
N SER A 7 6.35 -45.33 -14.70
CA SER A 7 5.01 -45.04 -15.22
C SER A 7 3.99 -45.54 -14.21
N PHE A 8 3.30 -44.59 -13.55
CA PHE A 8 2.23 -44.82 -12.56
C PHE A 8 1.16 -45.81 -13.04
N ILE A 9 1.08 -46.02 -14.36
CA ILE A 9 0.21 -46.94 -15.08
C ILE A 9 0.44 -48.41 -14.68
N TYR A 10 1.67 -48.81 -14.34
CA TYR A 10 2.00 -50.21 -14.01
C TYR A 10 1.63 -50.62 -12.57
N LEU A 11 1.30 -49.67 -11.68
CA LEU A 11 0.95 -49.95 -10.29
C LEU A 11 -0.57 -50.10 -10.08
N ALA A 12 -1.38 -49.63 -11.03
CA ALA A 12 -2.84 -49.64 -10.91
C ALA A 12 -3.43 -50.99 -11.35
N LYS A 13 -4.19 -51.64 -10.46
CA LYS A 13 -4.81 -52.96 -10.70
C LYS A 13 -5.75 -52.98 -11.93
N SER A 14 -6.31 -51.83 -12.32
CA SER A 14 -7.08 -51.67 -13.56
C SER A 14 -7.06 -50.22 -14.03
N THR A 15 -6.37 -49.95 -15.13
CA THR A 15 -6.28 -48.61 -15.75
C THR A 15 -7.66 -48.06 -16.12
N LYS A 16 -8.58 -48.90 -16.61
CA LYS A 16 -9.95 -48.48 -16.96
C LYS A 16 -10.72 -47.98 -15.74
N SER A 17 -10.66 -48.72 -14.63
CA SER A 17 -11.33 -48.33 -13.39
C SER A 17 -10.73 -47.05 -12.81
N THR A 18 -9.41 -46.93 -12.83
CA THR A 18 -8.70 -45.72 -12.38
C THR A 18 -9.08 -44.51 -13.23
N VAL A 19 -9.09 -44.63 -14.56
CA VAL A 19 -9.48 -43.54 -15.47
C VAL A 19 -10.94 -43.14 -15.27
N LEU A 20 -11.86 -44.10 -15.17
CA LEU A 20 -13.27 -43.82 -14.92
C LEU A 20 -13.48 -43.09 -13.59
N THR A 21 -12.80 -43.55 -12.53
CA THR A 21 -12.87 -42.94 -11.19
C THR A 21 -12.34 -41.51 -11.20
N LEU A 22 -11.14 -41.29 -11.76
CA LEU A 22 -10.57 -39.95 -11.85
C LEU A 22 -11.43 -39.01 -12.69
N THR A 23 -11.96 -39.48 -13.82
CA THR A 23 -12.86 -38.70 -14.68
C THR A 23 -14.14 -38.32 -13.94
N SER A 24 -14.72 -39.27 -13.21
CA SER A 24 -15.91 -39.02 -12.38
C SER A 24 -15.63 -37.99 -11.29
N VAL A 25 -14.54 -38.15 -10.53
CA VAL A 25 -14.12 -37.18 -9.50
C VAL A 25 -13.88 -35.79 -10.11
N CYS A 26 -13.19 -35.70 -11.25
CA CYS A 26 -12.98 -34.45 -11.96
C CYS A 26 -14.29 -33.81 -12.42
N ALA A 27 -15.21 -34.59 -13.00
CA ALA A 27 -16.50 -34.10 -13.48
C ALA A 27 -17.37 -33.59 -12.31
N VAL A 28 -17.47 -34.34 -11.21
CA VAL A 28 -18.18 -33.92 -10.00
C VAL A 28 -17.57 -32.65 -9.43
N THR A 29 -16.24 -32.60 -9.31
CA THR A 29 -15.54 -31.41 -8.78
C THR A 29 -15.79 -30.20 -9.68
N LEU A 30 -15.73 -30.37 -11.00
CA LEU A 30 -16.01 -29.29 -11.96
C LEU A 30 -17.44 -28.77 -11.82
N LEU A 31 -18.43 -29.66 -11.70
CA LEU A 31 -19.82 -29.26 -11.48
C LEU A 31 -20.00 -28.46 -10.19
N LEU A 32 -19.35 -28.87 -9.10
CA LEU A 32 -19.38 -28.15 -7.82
C LEU A 32 -18.68 -26.78 -7.89
N VAL A 33 -17.59 -26.67 -8.65
CA VAL A 33 -16.92 -25.38 -8.90
C VAL A 33 -17.83 -24.47 -9.73
N CYS A 34 -18.40 -24.97 -10.83
CA CYS A 34 -19.27 -24.22 -11.73
C CYS A 34 -20.59 -23.80 -11.07
N SER A 35 -21.11 -24.57 -10.10
CA SER A 35 -22.31 -24.20 -9.34
C SER A 35 -22.05 -23.14 -8.27
N GLY A 36 -20.79 -22.77 -8.04
CA GLY A 36 -20.41 -21.81 -6.99
C GLY A 36 -20.41 -22.40 -5.57
N ALA A 37 -20.56 -23.72 -5.41
CA ALA A 37 -20.53 -24.37 -4.09
C ALA A 37 -19.20 -24.14 -3.35
N PHE A 38 -18.12 -23.92 -4.11
CA PHE A 38 -16.79 -23.58 -3.57
C PHE A 38 -16.47 -22.08 -3.62
N PHE A 39 -17.49 -21.20 -3.72
CA PHE A 39 -17.26 -19.77 -3.61
C PHE A 39 -16.55 -19.44 -2.28
N PRO A 40 -15.40 -18.75 -2.31
CA PRO A 40 -14.55 -18.64 -1.13
C PRO A 40 -15.10 -17.67 -0.09
N TYR A 41 -16.02 -16.78 -0.46
CA TYR A 41 -16.50 -15.69 0.40
C TYR A 41 -17.90 -15.94 0.95
N SER A 42 -18.21 -15.33 2.10
CA SER A 42 -19.48 -15.51 2.79
C SER A 42 -19.74 -14.35 3.75
N SER A 43 -20.95 -13.80 3.72
CA SER A 43 -21.51 -12.87 4.70
C SER A 43 -22.25 -13.57 5.85
N HIS A 44 -22.33 -14.91 5.83
CA HIS A 44 -23.11 -15.67 6.81
C HIS A 44 -22.60 -15.43 8.24
N PRO A 45 -23.44 -14.96 9.19
CA PRO A 45 -22.98 -14.58 10.53
C PRO A 45 -22.26 -15.69 11.31
N ALA A 46 -22.70 -16.94 11.17
CA ALA A 46 -22.08 -18.09 11.83
C ALA A 46 -20.73 -18.55 11.21
N SER A 47 -20.42 -18.13 9.98
CA SER A 47 -19.17 -18.51 9.30
C SER A 47 -18.79 -17.44 8.27
N PRO A 48 -18.38 -16.25 8.74
CA PRO A 48 -18.03 -15.15 7.85
C PRO A 48 -16.68 -15.43 7.20
N LYS A 49 -16.61 -15.25 5.88
CA LYS A 49 -15.38 -15.36 5.09
C LYS A 49 -15.28 -14.12 4.21
N PRO A 50 -15.01 -12.94 4.78
CA PRO A 50 -15.08 -11.72 4.01
C PRO A 50 -13.89 -11.56 3.06
N LYS A 51 -14.16 -11.06 1.85
CA LYS A 51 -13.12 -10.55 0.96
C LYS A 51 -12.63 -9.19 1.45
N ARG A 52 -11.33 -9.06 1.75
CA ARG A 52 -10.75 -7.82 2.30
C ARG A 52 -10.31 -6.87 1.18
N VAL A 53 -10.78 -5.63 1.26
CA VAL A 53 -10.41 -4.55 0.32
C VAL A 53 -10.17 -3.28 1.11
N PHE A 54 -9.10 -2.56 0.77
CA PHE A 54 -8.86 -1.22 1.31
C PHE A 54 -9.34 -0.18 0.29
N LEU A 55 -10.12 0.78 0.79
CA LEU A 55 -10.59 1.95 0.06
C LEU A 55 -10.06 3.19 0.79
N GLN A 56 -9.11 3.88 0.17
CA GLN A 56 -8.45 5.03 0.79
C GLN A 56 -8.76 6.28 -0.03
N HIS A 57 -9.65 7.14 0.47
CA HIS A 57 -9.87 8.44 -0.18
C HIS A 57 -8.71 9.36 0.17
N VAL A 58 -7.81 9.58 -0.80
CA VAL A 58 -6.54 10.27 -0.58
C VAL A 58 -6.51 11.61 -1.31
N THR A 59 -5.97 12.63 -0.64
CA THR A 59 -5.42 13.83 -1.28
C THR A 59 -3.90 13.76 -1.22
N ARG A 60 -3.24 13.92 -2.37
CA ARG A 60 -1.78 13.82 -2.51
C ARG A 60 -1.21 15.18 -2.94
N THR A 61 -0.14 15.59 -2.29
CA THR A 61 0.59 16.83 -2.60
C THR A 61 2.07 16.51 -2.75
N PHE A 62 2.67 16.96 -3.85
CA PHE A 62 4.06 16.71 -4.20
C PHE A 62 4.80 18.05 -4.25
N HIS A 63 5.86 18.18 -3.45
CA HIS A 63 6.71 19.36 -3.41
C HIS A 63 8.08 19.03 -4.02
N ASP A 64 8.61 19.95 -4.82
CA ASP A 64 9.98 19.87 -5.34
C ASP A 64 11.03 20.33 -4.32
N LEU A 65 12.28 20.42 -4.78
CA LEU A 65 13.44 20.83 -3.99
C LEU A 65 13.34 22.28 -3.47
N ASP A 66 12.63 23.14 -4.21
CA ASP A 66 12.38 24.54 -3.82
C ASP A 66 11.19 24.66 -2.85
N GLY A 67 10.51 23.54 -2.57
CA GLY A 67 9.32 23.47 -1.74
C GLY A 67 8.03 23.87 -2.47
N SER A 68 8.09 24.08 -3.79
CA SER A 68 6.93 24.43 -4.60
C SER A 68 6.08 23.20 -4.90
N VAL A 69 4.76 23.37 -4.90
CA VAL A 69 3.82 22.28 -5.24
C VAL A 69 3.87 22.03 -6.75
N THR A 70 4.42 20.89 -7.16
CA THR A 70 4.49 20.49 -8.59
C THR A 70 3.28 19.70 -9.03
N LYS A 71 2.65 18.97 -8.09
CA LYS A 71 1.47 18.16 -8.36
C LYS A 71 0.59 18.09 -7.12
N ARG A 72 -0.73 18.16 -7.36
CA ARG A 72 -1.74 17.94 -6.34
C ARG A 72 -2.94 17.25 -6.99
N ASP A 73 -3.37 16.14 -6.41
CA ASP A 73 -4.52 15.38 -6.90
C ASP A 73 -5.28 14.66 -5.79
N SER A 74 -6.46 14.13 -6.11
CA SER A 74 -7.26 13.37 -5.16
C SER A 74 -8.14 12.32 -5.83
N GLY A 75 -8.38 11.24 -5.07
CA GLY A 75 -9.09 10.07 -5.55
C GLY A 75 -9.17 8.97 -4.51
N ILE A 76 -9.99 7.97 -4.79
CA ILE A 76 -10.08 6.76 -3.98
C ILE A 76 -9.09 5.74 -4.53
N TRP A 77 -8.07 5.45 -3.73
CA TRP A 77 -7.10 4.41 -3.99
C TRP A 77 -7.58 3.07 -3.43
N ILE A 78 -7.57 2.04 -4.29
CA ILE A 78 -8.27 0.77 -4.05
C ILE A 78 -7.27 -0.37 -4.16
N ASN A 79 -7.19 -1.17 -3.09
CA ASN A 79 -6.28 -2.32 -3.00
C ASN A 79 -7.02 -3.59 -2.56
N GLY A 80 -6.92 -4.66 -3.35
CA GLY A 80 -7.43 -5.99 -2.99
C GLY A 80 -6.33 -6.83 -2.33
N PHE A 81 -6.56 -7.29 -1.10
CA PHE A 81 -5.54 -7.97 -0.28
C PHE A 81 -5.56 -9.50 -0.36
N ASP A 82 -6.48 -10.07 -1.13
CA ASP A 82 -6.57 -11.51 -1.36
C ASP A 82 -5.94 -11.90 -2.70
N TYR A 83 -5.51 -13.15 -2.82
CA TYR A 83 -4.85 -13.69 -4.02
C TYR A 83 -5.66 -13.49 -5.32
N THR A 84 -6.99 -13.53 -5.22
CA THR A 84 -7.90 -13.34 -6.37
C THR A 84 -8.05 -11.87 -6.80
N GLY A 85 -7.36 -10.93 -6.13
CA GLY A 85 -7.38 -9.50 -6.46
C GLY A 85 -8.80 -8.95 -6.38
N MET A 86 -9.25 -8.24 -7.41
CA MET A 86 -10.61 -7.68 -7.51
C MET A 86 -11.55 -8.49 -8.42
N SER A 87 -11.13 -9.65 -8.94
CA SER A 87 -11.89 -10.43 -9.94
C SER A 87 -13.35 -10.74 -9.58
N HIS A 88 -13.62 -11.03 -8.30
CA HIS A 88 -14.98 -11.29 -7.81
C HIS A 88 -15.79 -10.01 -7.55
N ILE A 89 -15.15 -8.84 -7.51
CA ILE A 89 -15.79 -7.55 -7.20
C ILE A 89 -16.08 -6.76 -8.47
N THR A 90 -15.19 -6.77 -9.46
CA THR A 90 -15.37 -6.00 -10.70
C THR A 90 -16.69 -6.25 -11.44
N PRO A 91 -17.31 -7.46 -11.40
CA PRO A 91 -18.66 -7.65 -11.98
C PRO A 91 -19.77 -6.88 -11.25
N HIS A 92 -19.60 -6.60 -9.95
CA HIS A 92 -20.55 -5.84 -9.14
C HIS A 92 -20.25 -4.33 -9.14
N VAL A 93 -18.98 -3.96 -9.31
CA VAL A 93 -18.50 -2.57 -9.30
C VAL A 93 -17.69 -2.32 -10.58
N PRO A 94 -18.35 -2.18 -11.74
CA PRO A 94 -17.69 -2.16 -13.06
C PRO A 94 -16.80 -0.92 -13.29
N GLU A 95 -16.99 0.14 -12.50
CA GLU A 95 -16.09 1.30 -12.45
C GLU A 95 -14.67 0.92 -12.00
N ILE A 96 -14.50 -0.17 -11.25
CA ILE A 96 -13.18 -0.72 -10.91
C ILE A 96 -12.75 -1.66 -12.04
N ASN A 97 -12.07 -1.10 -13.04
CA ASN A 97 -11.56 -1.85 -14.19
C ASN A 97 -10.14 -1.42 -14.58
N ASP A 98 -9.56 -2.04 -15.59
CA ASP A 98 -8.17 -1.79 -16.00
C ASP A 98 -7.94 -0.42 -16.67
N SER A 99 -8.96 0.44 -16.83
CA SER A 99 -8.77 1.84 -17.28
C SER A 99 -8.40 2.80 -16.14
N ILE A 100 -8.79 2.49 -14.90
CA ILE A 100 -8.54 3.34 -13.71
C ILE A 100 -7.39 2.80 -12.85
N ARG A 101 -6.36 2.25 -13.50
CA ARG A 101 -5.19 1.70 -12.83
C ARG A 101 -4.44 2.82 -12.10
N ALA A 102 -4.00 2.54 -10.87
CA ALA A 102 -3.19 3.52 -10.15
C ALA A 102 -1.84 3.65 -10.87
N HIS A 103 -1.52 4.85 -11.33
CA HIS A 103 -0.23 5.15 -11.95
C HIS A 103 0.85 5.29 -10.86
N CYS A 104 1.98 4.63 -11.03
CA CYS A 104 3.11 4.73 -10.10
C CYS A 104 3.89 6.01 -10.40
N GLU A 105 4.07 6.87 -9.39
CA GLU A 105 5.03 7.97 -9.46
C GLU A 105 6.43 7.40 -9.17
N GLU A 106 7.21 7.13 -10.22
CA GLU A 106 8.48 6.38 -10.13
C GLU A 106 9.55 7.05 -9.27
N ASP A 107 9.49 8.37 -9.07
CA ASP A 107 10.43 9.10 -8.20
C ASP A 107 9.90 9.25 -6.76
N ALA A 108 8.64 8.89 -6.51
CA ALA A 108 8.04 9.00 -5.19
C ALA A 108 8.16 7.69 -4.39
N PRO A 109 8.52 7.74 -3.10
CA PRO A 109 8.52 6.57 -2.24
C PRO A 109 7.15 5.88 -2.28
N LEU A 110 7.20 4.56 -2.49
CA LEU A 110 6.05 3.68 -2.62
C LEU A 110 5.04 4.13 -3.68
N CYS A 111 5.54 4.57 -4.84
CA CYS A 111 4.75 4.97 -6.01
C CYS A 111 3.85 6.19 -5.78
N GLY A 112 4.10 6.99 -4.73
CA GLY A 112 3.28 8.15 -4.42
C GLY A 112 1.90 7.77 -3.84
N PHE A 113 1.83 6.73 -3.01
CA PHE A 113 0.59 6.32 -2.36
C PHE A 113 0.75 6.10 -0.84
N PRO A 114 -0.31 6.36 -0.04
CA PRO A 114 -0.30 6.23 1.41
C PRO A 114 -0.47 4.77 1.84
N TRP A 115 0.56 3.95 1.63
CA TRP A 115 0.57 2.57 2.10
C TRP A 115 0.44 2.49 3.62
N TYR A 116 -0.60 1.79 4.11
CA TYR A 116 -0.79 1.54 5.54
C TYR A 116 0.12 0.42 6.07
N LEU A 117 0.52 -0.51 5.20
CA LEU A 117 1.35 -1.67 5.54
C LEU A 117 2.54 -1.75 4.57
N PRO A 118 3.71 -2.25 5.00
CA PRO A 118 4.90 -2.41 4.16
C PRO A 118 4.81 -3.63 3.23
N VAL A 119 3.68 -3.81 2.55
CA VAL A 119 3.34 -5.01 1.75
C VAL A 119 3.07 -4.69 0.28
N HIS A 120 3.53 -3.53 -0.20
CA HIS A 120 3.31 -3.08 -1.58
C HIS A 120 3.70 -4.15 -2.62
N PHE A 121 4.78 -4.91 -2.36
CA PHE A 121 5.28 -5.98 -3.22
C PHE A 121 4.31 -7.19 -3.35
N LEU A 122 3.34 -7.35 -2.44
CA LEU A 122 2.31 -8.39 -2.53
C LEU A 122 1.14 -7.97 -3.43
N ILE A 123 0.95 -6.66 -3.63
CA ILE A 123 -0.17 -6.11 -4.38
C ILE A 123 0.27 -5.84 -5.82
N ARG A 124 0.03 -6.81 -6.70
CA ARG A 124 0.32 -6.66 -8.14
C ARG A 124 -0.59 -5.65 -8.83
N LYS A 125 -1.81 -5.48 -8.31
CA LYS A 125 -2.85 -4.70 -8.95
C LYS A 125 -3.59 -3.81 -7.96
N ASN A 126 -3.61 -2.50 -8.26
CA ASN A 126 -4.36 -1.48 -7.54
C ASN A 126 -5.02 -0.49 -8.52
N TRP A 127 -5.99 0.27 -8.04
CA TRP A 127 -6.81 1.18 -8.83
C TRP A 127 -6.90 2.54 -8.15
N TYR A 128 -7.12 3.58 -8.95
CA TYR A 128 -7.24 4.95 -8.49
C TYR A 128 -8.42 5.59 -9.20
N LEU A 129 -9.51 5.80 -8.48
CA LEU A 129 -10.73 6.43 -8.97
C LEU A 129 -10.69 7.92 -8.61
N PRO A 130 -10.58 8.85 -9.58
CA PRO A 130 -10.55 10.29 -9.28
C PRO A 130 -11.78 10.74 -8.49
N ALA A 131 -11.58 11.59 -7.48
CA ALA A 131 -12.61 12.12 -6.60
C ALA A 131 -12.22 13.52 -6.07
N PRO A 132 -13.17 14.35 -5.63
CA PRO A 132 -12.87 15.66 -5.04
C PRO A 132 -11.98 15.56 -3.80
N GLU A 133 -11.15 16.57 -3.56
CA GLU A 133 -10.24 16.60 -2.43
C GLU A 133 -10.95 16.45 -1.07
N VAL A 134 -10.25 15.79 -0.15
CA VAL A 134 -10.66 15.63 1.25
C VAL A 134 -9.86 16.57 2.12
N SER A 135 -10.55 17.20 3.06
CA SER A 135 -9.95 18.13 4.03
C SER A 135 -10.38 17.71 5.44
N PRO A 136 -9.64 16.79 6.08
CA PRO A 136 -9.87 16.40 7.47
C PRO A 136 -9.85 17.61 8.39
N GLY A 137 -10.70 17.61 9.42
CA GLY A 137 -10.78 18.68 10.41
C GLY A 137 -9.50 18.88 11.21
N ASP A 138 -8.75 17.79 11.47
CA ASP A 138 -7.41 17.83 12.07
C ASP A 138 -6.32 17.48 11.03
N PRO A 139 -5.84 18.44 10.22
CA PRO A 139 -4.87 18.17 9.18
C PRO A 139 -3.51 17.79 9.77
N ALA A 140 -2.87 16.80 9.16
CA ALA A 140 -1.49 16.48 9.52
C ALA A 140 -0.54 17.60 9.10
N HIS A 141 0.34 17.99 10.02
CA HIS A 141 1.41 18.95 9.78
C HIS A 141 2.75 18.24 9.81
N PHE A 142 3.59 18.51 8.82
CA PHE A 142 4.93 17.95 8.72
C PHE A 142 5.88 19.05 8.27
N ARG A 143 7.01 19.17 8.96
CA ARG A 143 8.00 20.20 8.66
C ARG A 143 9.42 19.73 8.95
N LEU A 144 10.35 20.28 8.18
CA LEU A 144 11.77 20.22 8.47
C LEU A 144 12.09 21.24 9.58
N VAL A 145 12.68 20.76 10.67
CA VAL A 145 13.07 21.56 11.83
C VAL A 145 14.53 22.02 11.72
N SER A 146 15.43 21.15 11.28
CA SER A 146 16.85 21.50 11.05
C SER A 146 17.45 20.68 9.92
N LYS A 147 18.42 21.29 9.21
CA LYS A 147 19.31 20.66 8.23
C LYS A 147 20.74 20.96 8.65
N GLU A 148 21.44 19.94 9.14
CA GLU A 148 22.79 20.05 9.71
C GLU A 148 23.76 19.26 8.83
N GLN A 149 24.85 19.88 8.37
CA GLN A 149 25.96 19.12 7.79
C GLN A 149 26.73 18.44 8.91
N THR A 150 26.92 17.13 8.78
CA THR A 150 27.69 16.30 9.69
C THR A 150 29.05 15.93 9.06
N PRO A 151 30.04 15.47 9.85
CA PRO A 151 31.33 15.02 9.31
C PRO A 151 31.14 13.89 8.28
N TRP A 152 32.05 13.78 7.30
CA TRP A 152 32.07 12.74 6.26
C TRP A 152 30.99 12.85 5.17
N ASP A 153 30.70 14.09 4.74
CA ASP A 153 29.76 14.38 3.65
C ASP A 153 28.36 13.79 3.91
N SER A 154 27.89 13.92 5.15
CA SER A 154 26.52 13.59 5.51
C SER A 154 25.71 14.81 5.92
N VAL A 155 24.40 14.69 5.77
CA VAL A 155 23.43 15.71 6.12
C VAL A 155 22.36 15.09 6.98
N LYS A 156 22.20 15.64 8.19
CA LYS A 156 21.17 15.26 9.13
C LYS A 156 19.96 16.17 8.98
N LEU A 157 18.82 15.56 8.70
CA LEU A 157 17.51 16.22 8.62
C LEU A 157 16.70 15.87 9.85
N THR A 158 16.29 16.88 10.61
CA THR A 158 15.37 16.72 11.75
C THR A 158 13.99 17.16 11.34
N PHE A 159 12.99 16.31 11.57
CA PHE A 159 11.59 16.55 11.24
C PHE A 159 10.72 16.61 12.49
N GLU A 160 9.57 17.25 12.34
CA GLU A 160 8.48 17.22 13.31
C GLU A 160 7.16 17.00 12.58
N ALA A 161 6.34 16.10 13.11
CA ALA A 161 5.04 15.75 12.58
C ALA A 161 3.95 15.79 13.68
N THR A 162 2.78 16.32 13.36
CA THR A 162 1.55 16.21 14.15
C THR A 162 0.41 15.77 13.25
N GLY A 163 -0.59 15.09 13.79
CA GLY A 163 -1.74 14.62 13.01
C GLY A 163 -2.48 13.48 13.70
N PRO A 164 -3.21 12.65 12.94
CA PRO A 164 -4.01 11.58 13.51
C PRO A 164 -3.16 10.48 14.15
N SER A 165 -3.83 9.62 14.92
CA SER A 165 -3.23 8.51 15.67
C SER A 165 -2.43 7.51 14.85
N HIS A 166 -2.54 7.52 13.52
CA HIS A 166 -1.82 6.62 12.63
C HIS A 166 -1.23 7.42 11.45
N MET A 167 0.09 7.43 11.36
CA MET A 167 0.85 8.08 10.29
C MET A 167 1.92 7.11 9.77
N SER A 168 2.27 7.26 8.50
CA SER A 168 3.37 6.52 7.88
C SER A 168 4.39 7.49 7.32
N PHE A 169 5.67 7.23 7.56
CA PHE A 169 6.79 7.99 7.00
C PHE A 169 7.57 7.11 6.04
N TYR A 170 7.86 7.66 4.86
CA TYR A 170 8.54 6.96 3.79
C TYR A 170 9.78 7.72 3.38
N VAL A 171 10.84 6.99 3.03
CA VAL A 171 12.10 7.58 2.56
C VAL A 171 12.54 6.86 1.31
N ARG A 172 12.93 7.62 0.30
CA ARG A 172 13.63 7.16 -0.90
C ARG A 172 14.90 7.99 -1.07
N THR A 173 16.05 7.34 -1.02
CA THR A 173 17.32 8.02 -1.30
C THR A 173 17.49 8.25 -2.79
N HIS A 174 18.02 9.41 -3.17
CA HIS A 174 18.38 9.68 -4.56
C HIS A 174 19.62 8.87 -4.96
N LYS A 175 19.88 8.78 -6.26
CA LYS A 175 21.05 8.07 -6.77
C LYS A 175 22.34 8.69 -6.22
N GLY A 176 23.20 7.87 -5.63
CA GLY A 176 24.45 8.33 -5.01
C GLY A 176 24.31 8.80 -3.56
N SER A 177 23.08 8.80 -3.02
CA SER A 177 22.82 9.03 -1.60
C SER A 177 22.55 7.71 -0.86
N THR A 178 22.94 7.65 0.41
CA THR A 178 22.66 6.50 1.29
C THR A 178 22.09 6.97 2.61
N LEU A 179 21.00 6.36 3.08
CA LEU A 179 20.46 6.61 4.42
C LEU A 179 21.30 5.83 5.43
N SER A 180 22.17 6.53 6.16
CA SER A 180 23.18 5.91 7.03
C SER A 180 22.64 5.65 8.43
N GLN A 181 21.90 6.60 9.01
CA GLN A 181 21.39 6.54 10.38
C GLN A 181 20.03 7.24 10.52
N TRP A 182 19.33 6.96 11.61
CA TRP A 182 18.08 7.61 11.99
C TRP A 182 17.81 7.52 13.49
N SER A 183 16.84 8.29 13.97
CA SER A 183 16.34 8.20 15.36
C SER A 183 15.14 7.26 15.53
N LEU A 184 14.75 6.55 14.48
CA LEU A 184 13.49 5.79 14.41
C LEU A 184 13.63 4.32 14.82
N GLY A 185 14.84 3.89 15.14
CA GLY A 185 15.14 2.55 15.60
C GLY A 185 16.64 2.34 15.77
N ASN A 186 17.01 1.19 16.34
CA ASN A 186 18.41 0.81 16.50
C ASN A 186 18.94 0.16 15.21
N GLY A 187 20.22 0.38 14.92
CA GLY A 187 20.91 -0.22 13.79
C GLY A 187 20.77 0.56 12.48
N THR A 188 21.39 0.04 11.42
CA THR A 188 21.36 0.66 10.09
C THR A 188 19.97 0.49 9.45
N PRO A 189 19.36 1.56 8.92
CA PRO A 189 18.09 1.48 8.21
C PRO A 189 18.16 0.47 7.06
N VAL A 190 17.14 -0.37 6.91
CA VAL A 190 17.04 -1.38 5.83
C VAL A 190 15.87 -1.05 4.91
N THR A 191 16.12 -1.09 3.61
CA THR A 191 15.09 -0.85 2.60
C THR A 191 14.21 -2.06 2.38
N SER A 192 12.99 -1.82 1.92
CA SER A 192 12.17 -2.85 1.27
C SER A 192 12.80 -3.32 -0.06
N LYS A 193 12.22 -4.37 -0.67
CA LYS A 193 12.66 -4.87 -1.99
C LYS A 193 12.60 -3.81 -3.11
N GLY A 194 11.88 -2.72 -2.91
CA GLY A 194 11.78 -1.58 -3.85
C GLY A 194 12.74 -0.42 -3.56
N GLY A 195 13.64 -0.54 -2.57
CA GLY A 195 14.58 0.53 -2.21
C GLY A 195 14.01 1.60 -1.27
N ASP A 196 12.71 1.53 -0.94
CA ASP A 196 12.07 2.47 -0.01
C ASP A 196 12.16 2.00 1.43
N TYR A 197 12.34 2.95 2.35
CA TYR A 197 12.17 2.75 3.78
C TYR A 197 10.74 3.08 4.18
N PHE A 198 10.21 2.31 5.12
CA PHE A 198 8.85 2.45 5.64
C PHE A 198 8.90 2.48 7.16
N VAL A 199 8.29 3.51 7.75
CA VAL A 199 8.12 3.63 9.20
C VAL A 199 6.65 3.88 9.47
N PHE A 200 6.06 3.07 10.34
CA PHE A 200 4.69 3.27 10.82
C PHE A 200 4.74 3.86 12.22
N TYR A 201 4.07 4.99 12.39
CA TYR A 201 3.92 5.67 13.67
C TYR A 201 2.47 5.61 14.11
N SER A 202 2.24 5.13 15.32
CA SER A 202 0.92 5.13 15.94
C SER A 202 0.98 5.57 17.39
N HIS A 203 -0.06 6.27 17.85
CA HIS A 203 -0.18 6.70 19.24
C HIS A 203 -1.62 6.62 19.76
N GLY A 204 -1.78 6.75 21.07
CA GLY A 204 -3.09 6.83 21.73
C GLY A 204 -3.76 8.20 21.55
N LEU A 205 -4.77 8.51 22.37
CA LEU A 205 -5.55 9.75 22.24
C LEU A 205 -4.73 11.04 22.37
N GLN A 206 -3.64 11.01 23.14
CA GLN A 206 -2.76 12.15 23.34
C GLN A 206 -1.32 11.76 23.02
N ALA A 207 -0.67 12.57 22.21
CA ALA A 207 0.75 12.48 21.92
C ALA A 207 1.33 13.87 21.73
N SER A 208 2.59 14.04 22.13
CA SER A 208 3.39 15.19 21.71
C SER A 208 3.68 15.11 20.21
N ALA A 209 4.11 16.22 19.62
CA ALA A 209 4.62 16.22 18.25
C ALA A 209 5.71 15.13 18.07
N TRP A 210 5.57 14.36 17.00
CA TRP A 210 6.50 13.29 16.66
C TRP A 210 7.74 13.91 16.04
N ARG A 211 8.81 14.01 16.83
CA ARG A 211 10.09 14.57 16.41
C ARG A 211 11.13 13.48 16.20
N PHE A 212 11.76 13.47 15.05
CA PHE A 212 12.73 12.45 14.66
C PHE A 212 13.75 13.00 13.68
N TRP A 213 14.83 12.27 13.42
CA TRP A 213 15.83 12.66 12.42
C TRP A 213 16.29 11.47 11.57
N ILE A 214 16.78 11.80 10.38
CA ILE A 214 17.48 10.88 9.47
C ILE A 214 18.81 11.51 9.07
N GLU A 215 19.81 10.68 8.75
CA GLU A 215 21.10 11.12 8.25
C GLU A 215 21.37 10.48 6.89
N VAL A 216 21.62 11.34 5.90
CA VAL A 216 21.84 10.94 4.51
C VAL A 216 23.28 11.27 4.14
N GLN A 217 24.04 10.25 3.73
CA GLN A 217 25.38 10.42 3.20
C GLN A 217 25.31 10.66 1.69
N VAL A 218 25.92 11.75 1.22
CA VAL A 218 25.83 12.19 -0.18
C VAL A 218 26.96 13.19 -0.50
N GLY A 219 27.50 13.13 -1.73
CA GLY A 219 28.44 14.15 -2.18
C GLY A 219 27.80 15.55 -2.18
N LEU A 220 28.42 16.53 -1.53
CA LEU A 220 27.89 17.88 -1.30
C LEU A 220 27.42 18.61 -2.58
N TYR A 221 28.02 18.32 -3.74
CA TYR A 221 27.60 18.88 -5.02
C TYR A 221 26.23 18.33 -5.46
N LEU A 222 26.08 17.00 -5.46
CA LEU A 222 24.83 16.33 -5.86
C LEU A 222 23.67 16.70 -4.95
N ALA A 223 23.93 16.83 -3.65
CA ALA A 223 22.93 17.24 -2.66
C ALA A 223 22.33 18.63 -2.95
N LYS A 224 23.09 19.53 -3.59
CA LYS A 224 22.63 20.89 -3.92
C LYS A 224 21.89 20.97 -5.25
N THR A 225 22.26 20.13 -6.23
CA THR A 225 21.71 20.23 -7.59
C THR A 225 20.52 19.31 -7.84
N GLU A 226 20.51 18.12 -7.26
CA GLU A 226 19.52 17.06 -7.57
C GLU A 226 18.69 16.66 -6.35
N GLY A 227 18.98 17.24 -5.17
CA GLY A 227 18.48 16.72 -3.90
C GLY A 227 19.15 15.40 -3.52
N MET A 228 19.11 15.07 -2.25
CA MET A 228 19.70 13.87 -1.68
C MET A 228 18.66 12.83 -1.30
N VAL A 229 17.43 13.24 -0.99
CA VAL A 229 16.39 12.33 -0.50
C VAL A 229 14.99 12.86 -0.82
N THR A 230 14.09 11.97 -1.18
CA THR A 230 12.66 12.22 -1.21
C THR A 230 12.02 11.55 0.00
N VAL A 231 11.26 12.30 0.78
CA VAL A 231 10.50 11.80 1.92
C VAL A 231 9.03 12.06 1.73
N ALA A 232 8.19 11.22 2.32
CA ALA A 232 6.76 11.48 2.34
C ALA A 232 6.14 11.08 3.68
N ILE A 233 5.10 11.80 4.08
CA ILE A 233 4.27 11.46 5.22
C ILE A 233 2.85 11.20 4.74
N ALA A 234 2.28 10.08 5.19
CA ALA A 234 0.87 9.79 5.04
C ALA A 234 0.18 9.87 6.40
N ALA A 235 -0.96 10.54 6.45
CA ALA A 235 -1.83 10.54 7.62
C ALA A 235 -3.06 9.67 7.34
N HIS A 236 -3.39 8.77 8.26
CA HIS A 236 -4.50 7.82 8.11
C HIS A 236 -5.60 8.12 9.14
N TYR A 237 -6.72 8.66 8.67
CA TYR A 237 -7.84 9.04 9.52
C TYR A 237 -8.75 7.83 9.76
N LEU A 238 -8.43 7.01 10.76
CA LEU A 238 -9.09 5.71 10.96
C LEU A 238 -10.38 5.74 11.82
N SER A 239 -10.68 6.89 12.43
CA SER A 239 -11.80 7.09 13.36
C SER A 239 -12.42 8.48 13.25
N GLY A 240 -13.60 8.66 13.83
CA GLY A 240 -14.30 9.94 13.84
C GLY A 240 -14.91 10.33 12.48
N GLU A 241 -15.30 11.60 12.36
CA GLU A 241 -15.85 12.13 11.11
C GLU A 241 -14.79 12.27 10.02
N ASP A 242 -13.53 12.55 10.40
CA ASP A 242 -12.41 12.69 9.47
C ASP A 242 -12.09 11.41 8.69
N LYS A 243 -12.57 10.25 9.15
CA LYS A 243 -12.48 8.99 8.41
C LYS A 243 -13.34 8.97 7.15
N LYS A 244 -14.44 9.73 7.14
CA LYS A 244 -15.53 9.58 6.18
C LYS A 244 -15.40 10.58 5.04
N SER A 245 -16.00 10.22 3.90
CA SER A 245 -16.26 11.15 2.81
C SER A 245 -17.40 10.60 1.96
N SER A 246 -18.20 11.50 1.37
CA SER A 246 -19.39 11.10 0.62
C SER A 246 -19.10 10.13 -0.54
N GLN A 247 -17.98 10.33 -1.25
CA GLN A 247 -17.55 9.49 -2.36
C GLN A 247 -17.13 8.09 -1.89
N LEU A 248 -16.48 8.03 -0.73
CA LEU A 248 -16.04 6.78 -0.13
C LEU A 248 -17.23 5.95 0.37
N ASP A 249 -18.20 6.58 1.02
CA ASP A 249 -19.42 5.93 1.46
C ASP A 249 -20.28 5.46 0.26
N ALA A 250 -20.38 6.28 -0.78
CA ALA A 250 -21.08 5.92 -2.02
C ALA A 250 -20.42 4.74 -2.74
N LEU A 251 -19.09 4.70 -2.83
CA LEU A 251 -18.37 3.56 -3.42
C LEU A 251 -18.55 2.31 -2.56
N ARG A 252 -18.39 2.44 -1.24
CA ARG A 252 -18.54 1.33 -0.28
C ARG A 252 -19.91 0.66 -0.38
N ALA A 253 -20.98 1.43 -0.58
CA ALA A 253 -22.34 0.91 -0.70
C ALA A 253 -22.56 0.00 -1.93
N LYS A 254 -21.69 0.07 -2.96
CA LYS A 254 -21.77 -0.79 -4.15
C LYS A 254 -21.15 -2.17 -3.95
N PHE A 255 -20.37 -2.35 -2.87
CA PHE A 255 -19.67 -3.60 -2.63
C PHE A 255 -20.64 -4.69 -2.13
N PRO A 256 -20.48 -5.95 -2.57
CA PRO A 256 -21.27 -7.06 -2.06
C PRO A 256 -21.12 -7.27 -0.55
N ASP A 257 -22.14 -7.83 0.10
CA ASP A 257 -22.22 -8.06 1.54
C ASP A 257 -21.16 -9.03 2.08
N TRP A 258 -20.68 -9.96 1.24
CA TRP A 258 -19.59 -10.89 1.55
C TRP A 258 -18.20 -10.23 1.47
N THR A 259 -18.12 -8.93 1.22
CA THR A 259 -16.87 -8.16 1.29
C THR A 259 -16.74 -7.41 2.62
N PHE A 260 -15.51 -7.11 3.00
CA PHE A 260 -15.19 -6.21 4.10
C PHE A 260 -14.34 -5.05 3.56
N PRO A 261 -14.99 -3.98 3.06
CA PRO A 261 -14.31 -2.78 2.61
C PRO A 261 -13.87 -1.95 3.82
N SER A 262 -12.57 -2.04 4.16
CA SER A 262 -11.95 -1.12 5.12
C SER A 262 -11.75 0.22 4.41
N ALA A 263 -12.56 1.20 4.78
CA ALA A 263 -12.62 2.49 4.11
C ALA A 263 -12.21 3.63 5.06
N TRP A 264 -11.28 4.48 4.64
CA TRP A 264 -10.90 5.68 5.38
C TRP A 264 -10.30 6.78 4.48
N VAL A 265 -10.25 7.99 5.01
CA VAL A 265 -9.59 9.14 4.39
C VAL A 265 -8.10 9.17 4.72
N CYS A 266 -7.27 9.62 3.78
CA CYS A 266 -5.84 9.80 3.95
C CYS A 266 -5.37 11.13 3.35
N THR A 267 -4.25 11.65 3.84
CA THR A 267 -3.44 12.63 3.12
C THR A 267 -2.06 12.04 2.85
N TYR A 268 -1.40 12.45 1.76
CA TYR A 268 -0.03 12.08 1.43
C TYR A 268 0.71 13.34 1.00
N ASN A 269 1.77 13.70 1.71
CA ASN A 269 2.59 14.86 1.38
C ASN A 269 4.03 14.43 1.17
N LEU A 270 4.57 14.72 -0.01
CA LEU A 270 5.92 14.39 -0.43
C LEU A 270 6.79 15.65 -0.53
N PHE A 271 8.05 15.52 -0.13
CA PHE A 271 9.04 16.59 -0.13
C PHE A 271 10.39 16.06 -0.62
N VAL A 272 11.08 16.86 -1.44
CA VAL A 272 12.45 16.60 -1.90
C VAL A 272 13.41 17.49 -1.11
N PHE A 273 14.53 16.94 -0.63
CA PHE A 273 15.52 17.63 0.21
C PHE A 273 16.95 17.39 -0.22
#